data_AF-A0A2V2PN79-F1
#
_entry.id   AF-A0A2V2PN79-F1
#
_cell.length_a   1.000
_cell.length_b   1.000
_cell.length_c   1.000
_cell.angle_alpha   90.00
_cell.angle_beta   90.00
_cell.angle_gamma   90.00
#
_symmetry.space_group_name_H-M   'P 1'
#
loop_
_entity.id
_entity.type
_entity.pdbx_description
1 polymer ?
#
loop_
_entity_poly.entity_id
_entity_poly.type
_entity_poly.pdbx_seq_one_letter_code
_entity_poly.pdbx_strand_id
1 'polypeptide(L)'
;TAAGFLTVAAAVSVPVARHDRTADSPVPQVLGAALEAGLVLCAVVTVWVVCRRGRSESARDTRLDGALITYLPGSALALLVLAVLHAGWSRPAWESSGSLPGEAVFRFLAVAQGLLVVILALVARSLYRRTPELRTTLYGLGGPSVAMLACALGGVMTGGVAQRVADWLDGPGTPGTGRGSIIEGPPVLLSWQASVIPVLLLMLLAPVLYLVVRTARRARRMGPDIEAEYAPEPPDRARTRRIARIRATAALTDSAPWIVGVVSAATLFLGAAAVVGSWTSGEVPGLATDGAAAPVASLAEAAQSTGSWLIGLGFILFVAGGRRAYRDASARRTIGILWDVGTFWPRAAHPFAPPCYAERAVPDLASRMCAWTATTRGRLIISGHSQGSVLAAAAVWQLPATARRRVGLLTYGSPIERLYGRWFPAYFGAVPLLGLHDSVHCWRNLWRATDPIGGPVRLATDHDPRVDRGPLKDPLAYGRTTALPLPEPILGHSDYQADPVFAQERTALLEELGPRLPRQTGGEEGGRLHKSGGRSSG
;
A
#
# COMPACT_ATOMS: atom_id res chain seq x y z
N THR A 1 -14.55 10.65 -6.35
CA THR A 1 -15.80 10.30 -7.08
C THR A 1 -16.18 11.36 -8.09
N ALA A 2 -16.50 12.60 -7.67
CA ALA A 2 -16.90 13.68 -8.59
C ALA A 2 -15.94 13.88 -9.77
N ALA A 3 -14.63 14.00 -9.51
CA ALA A 3 -13.61 14.10 -10.57
C ALA A 3 -13.70 12.95 -11.59
N GLY A 4 -13.95 11.71 -11.15
CA GLY A 4 -14.09 10.56 -12.04
C GLY A 4 -15.32 10.68 -12.95
N PHE A 5 -16.49 11.03 -12.40
CA PHE A 5 -17.69 11.26 -13.21
C PHE A 5 -17.51 12.40 -14.20
N LEU A 6 -16.89 13.51 -13.78
CA LEU A 6 -16.61 14.65 -14.65
C LEU A 6 -15.64 14.29 -15.78
N THR A 7 -14.61 13.48 -15.53
CA THR A 7 -13.70 13.01 -16.57
C THR A 7 -14.43 12.20 -17.64
N VAL A 8 -15.29 11.26 -17.23
CA VAL A 8 -16.08 10.46 -18.18
C VAL A 8 -17.08 11.35 -18.93
N ALA A 9 -17.77 12.25 -18.22
CA ALA A 9 -18.74 13.16 -18.82
C ALA A 9 -18.09 14.10 -19.85
N ALA A 10 -16.89 14.61 -19.56
CA ALA A 10 -16.12 15.42 -20.50
C ALA A 10 -15.68 14.61 -21.72
N ALA A 11 -15.21 13.37 -21.53
CA ALA A 11 -14.81 12.49 -22.64
C ALA A 11 -15.98 12.19 -23.60
N VAL A 12 -17.20 12.06 -23.07
CA VAL A 12 -18.42 11.86 -23.86
C VAL A 12 -18.91 13.17 -24.50
N SER A 13 -18.86 14.29 -23.78
CA SER A 13 -19.49 15.55 -24.22
C SER A 13 -18.67 16.32 -25.24
N VAL A 14 -17.33 16.33 -25.12
CA VAL A 14 -16.46 17.17 -25.96
C VAL A 14 -16.56 16.84 -27.46
N PRO A 15 -16.56 15.56 -27.90
CA PRO A 15 -16.71 15.24 -29.32
C PRO A 15 -18.07 15.66 -29.87
N VAL A 16 -19.12 15.44 -29.08
CA VAL A 16 -20.50 15.78 -29.44
C VAL A 16 -20.66 17.28 -29.60
N ALA A 17 -20.19 18.06 -28.61
CA ALA A 17 -20.27 19.52 -28.63
C ALA A 17 -19.41 20.15 -29.73
N ARG A 18 -18.31 19.51 -30.15
CA ARG A 18 -17.52 19.94 -31.32
C ARG A 18 -18.30 19.77 -32.61
N HIS A 19 -18.97 18.63 -32.81
CA HIS A 19 -19.81 18.38 -33.98
C HIS A 19 -21.00 19.34 -34.02
N ASP A 20 -21.70 19.51 -32.89
CA ASP A 20 -22.86 20.41 -32.78
C ASP A 20 -22.50 21.88 -33.04
N ARG A 21 -21.25 22.29 -32.82
CA ARG A 21 -20.76 23.64 -33.17
C ARG A 21 -20.55 23.84 -34.67
N THR A 22 -20.31 22.77 -35.42
CA THR A 22 -20.12 22.81 -36.87
C THR A 22 -21.40 22.57 -37.66
N ALA A 23 -22.43 22.02 -37.02
CA ALA A 23 -23.73 21.78 -37.62
C ALA A 23 -24.66 23.01 -37.47
N ASP A 24 -25.46 23.32 -38.50
CA ASP A 24 -26.40 24.45 -38.54
C ASP A 24 -27.65 24.28 -37.63
N SER A 25 -27.53 23.57 -36.50
CA SER A 25 -28.64 23.32 -35.57
C SER A 25 -28.46 24.06 -34.23
N PRO A 26 -29.28 25.08 -33.92
CA PRO A 26 -29.06 25.93 -32.75
C PRO A 26 -29.35 25.25 -31.40
N VAL A 27 -30.26 24.26 -31.37
CA VAL A 27 -30.70 23.62 -30.11
C VAL A 27 -29.61 22.70 -29.51
N PRO A 28 -29.03 21.73 -30.26
CA PRO A 28 -27.93 20.91 -29.76
C PRO A 28 -26.70 21.74 -29.38
N GLN A 29 -26.42 22.81 -30.14
CA GLN A 29 -25.30 23.69 -29.87
C GLN A 29 -25.42 24.39 -28.49
N VAL A 30 -26.59 24.96 -28.18
CA VAL A 30 -26.82 25.64 -26.90
C VAL A 30 -26.81 24.64 -25.73
N LEU A 31 -27.43 23.47 -25.90
CA LEU A 31 -27.44 22.41 -24.88
C LEU A 31 -26.02 21.88 -24.60
N GLY A 32 -25.23 21.63 -25.66
CA GLY A 32 -23.84 21.22 -25.55
C GLY A 32 -22.98 22.26 -24.83
N ALA A 33 -23.14 23.55 -25.17
CA ALA A 33 -22.41 24.63 -24.51
C ALA A 33 -22.79 24.77 -23.02
N ALA A 34 -24.09 24.66 -22.68
CA ALA A 34 -24.55 24.69 -21.30
C ALA A 34 -24.00 23.51 -20.48
N LEU A 35 -23.94 22.32 -21.09
CA LEU A 35 -23.35 21.13 -20.48
C LEU A 35 -21.84 21.30 -20.26
N GLU A 36 -21.08 21.78 -21.25
CA GLU A 36 -19.65 22.08 -21.12
C GLU A 36 -19.38 23.09 -20.00
N ALA A 37 -20.18 24.17 -19.93
CA ALA A 37 -20.08 25.16 -18.85
C ALA A 37 -20.34 24.54 -17.46
N GLY A 38 -21.36 23.68 -17.35
CA GLY A 38 -21.66 22.94 -16.12
C GLY A 38 -20.53 22.01 -15.70
N LEU A 39 -19.92 21.30 -16.65
CA LEU A 39 -18.76 20.44 -16.43
C LEU A 39 -17.54 21.23 -15.96
N VAL A 40 -17.21 22.35 -16.62
CA VAL A 40 -16.10 23.22 -16.24
C VAL A 40 -16.32 23.80 -14.84
N LEU A 41 -17.53 24.29 -14.54
CA LEU A 41 -17.86 24.82 -13.21
C LEU A 41 -17.68 23.76 -12.12
N CYS A 42 -18.23 22.56 -12.32
CA CYS A 42 -18.06 21.46 -11.36
C CYS A 42 -16.61 21.00 -11.24
N ALA A 43 -15.82 21.04 -12.32
CA ALA A 43 -14.41 20.72 -12.30
C ALA A 43 -13.60 21.77 -11.50
N VAL A 44 -13.84 23.07 -11.74
CA VAL A 44 -13.23 24.17 -10.99
C VAL A 44 -13.57 24.07 -9.51
N VAL A 45 -14.83 23.82 -9.16
CA VAL A 45 -15.24 23.58 -7.77
C VAL A 45 -14.49 22.36 -7.21
N THR A 46 -14.41 21.25 -7.94
CA THR A 46 -13.69 20.06 -7.49
C THR A 46 -12.21 20.35 -7.21
N VAL A 47 -11.52 21.04 -8.12
CA VAL A 47 -10.11 21.43 -7.95
C VAL A 47 -9.96 22.39 -6.77
N TRP A 48 -10.82 23.40 -6.67
CA TRP A 48 -10.82 24.35 -5.56
C TRP A 48 -11.01 23.65 -4.21
N VAL A 49 -11.92 22.69 -4.11
CA VAL A 49 -12.11 21.88 -2.90
C VAL A 49 -10.85 21.10 -2.55
N VAL A 50 -10.23 20.43 -3.54
CA VAL A 50 -9.00 19.65 -3.33
C VAL A 50 -7.84 20.55 -2.88
N CYS A 51 -7.67 21.72 -3.51
CA CYS A 51 -6.61 22.67 -3.18
C CYS A 51 -6.87 23.43 -1.86
N ARG A 52 -8.14 23.62 -1.47
CA ARG A 52 -8.52 24.30 -0.21
C ARG A 52 -8.49 23.34 0.98
N ARG A 53 -8.78 22.05 0.77
CA ARG A 53 -8.64 21.02 1.81
C ARG A 53 -7.17 20.91 2.23
N GLY A 54 -6.91 21.10 3.52
CA GLY A 54 -5.58 21.00 4.12
C GLY A 54 -4.98 22.32 4.63
N ARG A 55 -5.65 23.47 4.51
CA ARG A 55 -5.12 24.75 5.02
C ARG A 55 -5.43 25.07 6.49
N SER A 56 -6.23 24.25 7.17
CA SER A 56 -6.57 24.41 8.59
C SER A 56 -6.58 23.05 9.29
N GLU A 57 -5.49 22.69 9.96
CA GLU A 57 -5.46 21.56 10.89
C GLU A 57 -6.18 21.89 12.22
N SER A 58 -6.48 23.17 12.46
CA SER A 58 -7.02 23.69 13.72
C SER A 58 -8.55 23.69 13.80
N ALA A 59 -9.28 23.70 12.68
CA ALA A 59 -10.74 23.72 12.66
C ALA A 59 -11.32 22.96 11.46
N ARG A 60 -12.31 22.09 11.71
CA ARG A 60 -13.12 21.42 10.68
C ARG A 60 -14.24 22.36 10.23
N ASP A 61 -14.32 22.65 8.93
CA ASP A 61 -15.46 23.37 8.35
C ASP A 61 -16.58 22.39 8.01
N THR A 62 -17.41 22.06 9.00
CA THR A 62 -18.45 21.03 8.88
C THR A 62 -19.56 21.38 7.89
N ARG A 63 -19.82 22.67 7.64
CA ARG A 63 -20.90 23.11 6.76
C ARG A 63 -20.51 23.05 5.29
N LEU A 64 -19.37 23.64 4.92
CA LEU A 64 -18.89 23.57 3.54
C LEU A 64 -18.51 22.15 3.17
N ASP A 65 -17.78 21.42 4.03
CA ASP A 65 -17.43 20.03 3.73
C ASP A 65 -18.66 19.13 3.65
N GLY A 66 -19.66 19.34 4.51
CA GLY A 66 -20.92 18.58 4.46
C GLY A 66 -21.66 18.76 3.15
N ALA A 67 -21.88 20.02 2.73
CA ALA A 67 -22.54 20.32 1.46
C ALA A 67 -21.76 19.77 0.26
N LEU A 68 -20.44 19.96 0.24
CA LEU A 68 -19.59 19.49 -0.86
C LEU A 68 -19.54 17.96 -0.95
N ILE A 69 -19.46 17.24 0.17
CA ILE A 69 -19.45 15.77 0.18
C ILE A 69 -20.80 15.22 -0.31
N THR A 70 -21.91 15.85 0.08
CA THR A 70 -23.25 15.38 -0.27
C THR A 70 -23.62 15.69 -1.71
N TYR A 71 -23.44 16.94 -2.15
CA TYR A 71 -23.99 17.41 -3.43
C TYR A 71 -23.02 17.22 -4.60
N LEU A 72 -21.71 17.44 -4.42
CA LEU A 72 -20.76 17.44 -5.54
C LEU A 72 -20.72 16.11 -6.30
N PRO A 73 -20.73 14.91 -5.66
CA PRO A 73 -20.80 13.65 -6.39
C PRO A 73 -22.12 13.47 -7.13
N GLY A 74 -23.24 13.90 -6.54
CA GLY A 74 -24.57 13.83 -7.15
C GLY A 74 -24.70 14.75 -8.37
N SER A 75 -24.21 15.99 -8.26
CA SER A 75 -24.16 16.94 -9.38
C SER A 75 -23.26 16.43 -10.52
N ALA A 76 -22.08 15.89 -10.21
CA ALA A 76 -21.21 15.29 -11.21
C ALA A 76 -21.83 14.07 -11.90
N LEU A 77 -22.57 13.23 -11.15
CA LEU A 77 -23.32 12.11 -11.72
C LEU A 77 -24.47 12.59 -12.61
N ALA A 78 -25.22 13.61 -12.18
CA ALA A 78 -26.28 14.20 -12.99
C ALA A 78 -25.73 14.76 -14.30
N LEU A 79 -24.61 15.49 -14.27
CA LEU A 79 -23.92 15.96 -15.47
C LEU A 79 -23.45 14.81 -16.37
N LEU A 80 -22.98 13.70 -15.80
CA LEU A 80 -22.64 12.51 -16.57
C LEU A 80 -23.87 11.90 -17.26
N VAL A 81 -25.00 11.77 -16.55
CA VAL A 81 -26.25 11.26 -17.14
C VAL A 81 -26.72 12.19 -18.28
N LEU A 82 -26.70 13.49 -18.05
CA LEU A 82 -27.03 14.49 -19.08
C LEU A 82 -26.08 14.41 -20.28
N ALA A 83 -24.78 14.19 -20.05
CA ALA A 83 -23.80 14.00 -21.11
C ALA A 83 -24.10 12.76 -21.96
N VAL A 84 -24.45 11.63 -21.35
CA VAL A 84 -24.82 10.41 -22.06
C VAL A 84 -26.12 10.61 -22.85
N LEU A 85 -27.13 11.25 -22.26
CA LEU A 85 -28.39 11.56 -22.95
C LEU A 85 -28.18 12.50 -24.13
N HIS A 86 -27.36 13.54 -23.96
CA HIS A 86 -27.02 14.48 -25.03
C HIS A 86 -26.24 13.80 -26.16
N ALA A 87 -25.29 12.94 -25.82
CA ALA A 87 -24.52 12.16 -26.79
C ALA A 87 -25.39 11.13 -27.53
N GLY A 88 -26.37 10.54 -26.85
CA GLY A 88 -27.32 9.59 -27.43
C GLY A 88 -28.40 10.20 -28.33
N TRP A 89 -28.49 11.54 -28.40
CA TRP A 89 -29.41 12.21 -29.30
C TRP A 89 -29.04 11.93 -30.76
N SER A 90 -29.99 11.46 -31.56
CA SER A 90 -29.77 11.12 -32.97
C SER A 90 -29.29 12.32 -33.78
N ARG A 91 -28.13 12.16 -34.44
CA ARG A 91 -27.54 13.14 -35.36
C ARG A 91 -27.33 12.46 -36.72
N PRO A 92 -28.27 12.62 -37.66
CA PRO A 92 -28.15 12.04 -39.00
C PRO A 92 -26.86 12.50 -39.67
N ALA A 93 -26.16 11.59 -40.36
CA ALA A 93 -24.86 11.83 -41.01
C ALA A 93 -23.66 12.09 -40.08
N TRP A 94 -23.80 11.95 -38.75
CA TRP A 94 -22.66 11.92 -37.85
C TRP A 94 -22.02 10.53 -37.85
N GLU A 95 -21.02 10.34 -38.69
CA GLU A 95 -20.22 9.13 -38.75
C GLU A 95 -18.96 9.24 -37.90
N SER A 96 -18.55 8.13 -37.28
CA SER A 96 -17.28 8.06 -36.54
C SER A 96 -16.13 7.98 -37.54
N SER A 97 -15.24 8.98 -37.53
CA SER A 97 -14.06 9.01 -38.40
C SER A 97 -12.82 9.51 -37.65
N GLY A 98 -11.67 8.90 -37.92
CA GLY A 98 -10.39 9.26 -37.30
C GLY A 98 -10.21 8.69 -35.89
N SER A 99 -9.05 8.96 -35.29
CA SER A 99 -8.71 8.34 -34.01
C SER A 99 -9.60 8.84 -32.87
N LEU A 100 -9.81 7.95 -31.90
CA LEU A 100 -10.58 8.28 -30.69
C LEU A 100 -10.00 9.56 -30.04
N PRO A 101 -10.86 10.50 -29.58
CA PRO A 101 -10.46 11.76 -28.96
C PRO A 101 -9.51 11.64 -27.74
N GLY A 102 -9.23 10.42 -27.28
CA GLY A 102 -8.35 10.11 -26.15
C GLY A 102 -6.89 9.83 -26.51
N GLU A 103 -6.50 9.61 -27.77
CA GLU A 103 -5.12 9.18 -28.09
C GLU A 103 -4.07 10.21 -27.64
N ALA A 104 -4.25 11.47 -28.01
CA ALA A 104 -3.40 12.57 -27.56
C ALA A 104 -3.46 12.75 -26.02
N VAL A 105 -4.62 12.51 -25.40
CA VAL A 105 -4.82 12.60 -23.95
C VAL A 105 -4.01 11.53 -23.22
N PHE A 106 -4.02 10.28 -23.69
CA PHE A 106 -3.24 9.19 -23.09
C PHE A 106 -1.74 9.42 -23.23
N ARG A 107 -1.28 9.90 -24.39
CA ARG A 107 0.13 10.28 -24.59
C ARG A 107 0.55 11.42 -23.66
N PHE A 108 -0.24 12.49 -23.61
CA PHE A 108 0.00 13.61 -22.70
C PHE A 108 0.00 13.17 -21.23
N LEU A 109 -0.96 12.35 -20.83
CA LEU A 109 -1.08 11.84 -19.46
C LEU A 109 0.15 11.00 -19.08
N ALA A 110 0.60 10.11 -19.95
CA ALA A 110 1.78 9.28 -19.70
C ALA A 110 3.05 10.14 -19.56
N VAL A 111 3.24 11.14 -20.43
CA VAL A 111 4.37 12.08 -20.36
C VAL A 111 4.29 12.92 -19.07
N ALA A 112 3.11 13.47 -18.76
CA ALA A 112 2.91 14.28 -17.56
C ALA A 112 3.16 13.47 -16.28
N GLN A 113 2.64 12.24 -16.19
CA GLN A 113 2.90 11.33 -15.08
C GLN A 113 4.39 11.00 -14.95
N GLY A 114 5.05 10.66 -16.06
CA GLY A 114 6.50 10.38 -16.08
C GLY A 114 7.31 11.59 -15.61
N LEU A 115 7.00 12.78 -16.12
CA LEU A 115 7.65 14.03 -15.72
C LEU A 115 7.44 14.33 -14.23
N LEU A 116 6.20 14.20 -13.73
CA LEU A 116 5.88 14.41 -12.31
C LEU A 116 6.63 13.42 -11.41
N VAL A 117 6.74 12.15 -11.82
CA VAL A 117 7.53 11.13 -11.10
C VAL A 117 9.01 11.50 -11.09
N VAL A 118 9.58 11.98 -12.21
CA VAL A 118 10.98 12.43 -12.28
C VAL A 118 11.20 13.66 -11.39
N ILE A 119 10.31 14.65 -11.44
CA ILE A 119 10.38 15.83 -10.57
C ILE A 119 10.32 15.40 -9.10
N LEU A 120 9.38 14.51 -8.75
CA LEU A 120 9.26 13.97 -7.40
C LEU A 120 10.54 13.24 -6.96
N ALA A 121 11.16 12.45 -7.85
CA ALA A 121 12.43 11.78 -7.59
C ALA A 121 13.58 12.77 -7.35
N LEU A 122 13.66 13.85 -8.13
CA LEU A 122 14.66 14.90 -7.97
C LEU A 122 14.48 15.65 -6.64
N VAL A 123 13.24 16.01 -6.30
CA VAL A 123 12.90 16.66 -5.02
C VAL A 123 13.22 15.74 -3.85
N ALA A 124 12.78 14.48 -3.90
CA ALA A 124 13.04 13.51 -2.83
C ALA A 124 14.55 13.26 -2.65
N ARG A 125 15.30 13.15 -3.75
CA ARG A 125 16.76 13.02 -3.72
C ARG A 125 17.43 14.25 -3.13
N SER A 126 16.97 15.46 -3.49
CA SER A 126 17.46 16.72 -2.95
C SER A 126 17.24 16.81 -1.44
N LEU A 127 16.04 16.49 -0.97
CA LEU A 127 15.70 16.44 0.46
C LEU A 127 16.57 15.43 1.20
N TYR A 128 16.70 14.21 0.66
CA TYR A 128 17.56 13.18 1.26
C TYR A 128 19.02 13.62 1.37
N ARG A 129 19.56 14.35 0.38
CA ARG A 129 20.94 14.86 0.44
C ARG A 129 21.15 15.90 1.54
N ARG A 130 20.11 16.64 1.92
CA ARG A 130 20.18 17.66 2.98
C ARG A 130 20.05 17.06 4.37
N THR A 131 19.23 16.03 4.53
CA THR A 131 18.99 15.33 5.80
C THR A 131 19.07 13.83 5.58
N PRO A 132 20.28 13.26 5.39
CA PRO A 132 20.44 11.86 5.08
C PRO A 132 20.12 11.00 6.31
N GLU A 133 19.14 10.11 6.17
CA GLU A 133 18.86 9.06 7.14
C GLU A 133 19.18 7.70 6.51
N LEU A 134 20.25 7.05 6.99
CA LEU A 134 20.93 5.91 6.36
C LEU A 134 20.00 4.75 5.97
N ARG A 135 18.90 4.56 6.70
CA ARG A 135 17.99 3.42 6.50
C ARG A 135 16.78 3.73 5.65
N THR A 136 16.62 4.98 5.23
CA THR A 136 15.55 5.41 4.33
C THR A 136 15.58 4.57 3.05
N THR A 137 14.41 4.03 2.70
CA THR A 137 14.19 3.24 1.48
C THR A 137 14.73 3.97 0.25
N LEU A 138 15.59 3.29 -0.49
CA LEU A 138 16.17 3.77 -1.76
C LEU A 138 16.76 5.19 -1.68
N TYR A 139 17.36 5.57 -0.54
CA TYR A 139 17.96 6.89 -0.36
C TYR A 139 16.98 8.05 -0.66
N GLY A 140 15.72 7.87 -0.22
CA GLY A 140 14.62 8.82 -0.41
C GLY A 140 13.75 8.55 -1.64
N LEU A 141 14.14 7.64 -2.54
CA LEU A 141 13.39 7.37 -3.77
C LEU A 141 12.19 6.41 -3.60
N GLY A 142 11.93 5.90 -2.39
CA GLY A 142 10.81 4.99 -2.14
C GLY A 142 9.45 5.52 -2.60
N GLY A 143 9.12 6.78 -2.25
CA GLY A 143 7.88 7.44 -2.67
C GLY A 143 7.75 7.57 -4.20
N PRO A 144 8.72 8.19 -4.91
CA PRO A 144 8.74 8.24 -6.37
C PRO A 144 8.64 6.86 -7.02
N SER A 145 9.32 5.85 -6.48
CA SER A 145 9.27 4.49 -7.04
C SER A 145 7.88 3.88 -6.94
N VAL A 146 7.21 4.01 -5.79
CA VAL A 146 5.82 3.54 -5.63
C VAL A 146 4.87 4.33 -6.53
N ALA A 147 5.06 5.65 -6.67
CA ALA A 147 4.26 6.48 -7.57
C ALA A 147 4.39 6.02 -9.04
N MET A 148 5.60 5.70 -9.50
CA MET A 148 5.83 5.15 -10.84
C MET A 148 5.09 3.82 -11.05
N LEU A 149 5.20 2.91 -10.09
CA LEU A 149 4.53 1.60 -10.16
C LEU A 149 3.00 1.75 -10.11
N ALA A 150 2.49 2.71 -9.34
CA ALA A 150 1.07 3.02 -9.29
C ALA A 150 0.56 3.58 -10.63
N CYS A 151 1.33 4.48 -11.28
CA CYS A 151 0.99 4.99 -12.61
C CYS A 151 0.98 3.87 -13.66
N ALA A 152 2.00 3.00 -13.64
CA ALA A 152 2.09 1.87 -14.55
C ALA A 152 0.95 0.87 -14.35
N LEU A 153 0.63 0.53 -13.09
CA LEU A 153 -0.51 -0.34 -12.78
C LEU A 153 -1.83 0.29 -13.26
N GLY A 154 -2.01 1.60 -13.06
CA GLY A 154 -3.17 2.33 -13.56
C GLY A 154 -3.28 2.28 -15.09
N GLY A 155 -2.17 2.47 -15.80
CA GLY A 155 -2.09 2.35 -17.26
C GLY A 155 -2.44 0.95 -17.75
N VAL A 156 -1.83 -0.09 -17.17
CA VAL A 156 -2.09 -1.49 -17.50
C VAL A 156 -3.55 -1.89 -17.25
N MET A 157 -4.12 -1.49 -16.11
CA MET A 157 -5.51 -1.79 -15.79
C MET A 157 -6.49 -1.06 -16.72
N THR A 158 -6.21 0.21 -17.04
CA THR A 158 -7.05 0.99 -17.96
C THR A 158 -6.97 0.42 -19.38
N GLY A 159 -5.77 0.12 -19.87
CA GLY A 159 -5.56 -0.50 -21.17
C GLY A 159 -6.18 -1.89 -21.28
N GLY A 160 -6.08 -2.69 -20.22
CA GLY A 160 -6.69 -4.02 -20.17
C GLY A 160 -8.20 -4.01 -20.25
N VAL A 161 -8.85 -3.13 -19.49
CA VAL A 161 -10.31 -2.99 -19.54
C VAL A 161 -10.74 -2.45 -20.90
N ALA A 162 -10.10 -1.40 -21.40
CA ALA A 162 -10.43 -0.83 -22.71
C ALA A 162 -10.28 -1.86 -23.84
N GLN A 163 -9.16 -2.59 -23.85
CA GLN A 163 -8.90 -3.61 -24.86
C GLN A 163 -9.88 -4.79 -24.77
N ARG A 164 -10.16 -5.32 -23.56
CA ARG A 164 -11.11 -6.44 -23.42
C ARG A 164 -12.54 -6.06 -23.76
N VAL A 165 -12.97 -4.84 -23.44
CA VAL A 165 -14.28 -4.33 -23.85
C VAL A 165 -14.35 -4.16 -25.36
N ALA A 166 -13.29 -3.65 -26.00
CA ALA A 166 -13.20 -3.58 -27.45
C ALA A 166 -13.25 -4.98 -28.08
N ASP A 167 -12.43 -5.93 -27.62
CA ASP A 167 -12.43 -7.31 -28.11
C ASP A 167 -13.81 -7.98 -27.98
N TRP A 168 -14.53 -7.72 -26.88
CA TRP A 168 -15.87 -8.26 -26.67
C TRP A 168 -16.91 -7.67 -27.63
N LEU A 169 -16.83 -6.37 -27.91
CA LEU A 169 -17.74 -5.68 -28.83
C LEU A 169 -17.44 -6.01 -30.30
N ASP A 170 -16.18 -6.26 -30.65
CA ASP A 170 -15.69 -6.51 -32.02
C ASP A 170 -15.82 -7.99 -32.45
N GLY A 171 -16.21 -8.87 -31.53
CA GLY A 171 -16.51 -10.28 -31.82
C GLY A 171 -15.26 -11.10 -32.22
N PRO A 172 -15.21 -11.73 -33.42
CA PRO A 172 -14.05 -12.50 -33.88
C PRO A 172 -12.88 -11.62 -34.42
N GLY A 173 -13.05 -10.30 -34.49
CA GLY A 173 -11.99 -9.37 -34.87
C GLY A 173 -10.89 -9.25 -33.81
N THR A 174 -9.68 -8.86 -34.22
CA THR A 174 -8.62 -8.40 -33.30
C THR A 174 -8.49 -6.88 -33.45
N PRO A 175 -8.99 -6.08 -32.48
CA PRO A 175 -9.07 -4.63 -32.61
C PRO A 175 -7.71 -3.99 -32.93
N GLY A 176 -7.68 -3.08 -33.91
CA GLY A 176 -6.49 -2.29 -34.26
C GLY A 176 -5.47 -2.98 -35.17
N THR A 177 -5.78 -4.16 -35.72
CA THR A 177 -4.92 -4.85 -36.72
C THR A 177 -5.39 -4.65 -38.17
N GLY A 178 -6.42 -3.84 -38.39
CA GLY A 178 -6.90 -3.42 -39.72
C GLY A 178 -7.55 -4.53 -40.57
N ARG A 179 -7.49 -5.80 -40.15
CA ARG A 179 -8.11 -6.93 -40.87
C ARG A 179 -9.44 -7.31 -40.22
N GLY A 180 -10.52 -6.71 -40.69
CA GLY A 180 -11.90 -7.11 -40.36
C GLY A 180 -12.43 -6.67 -38.99
N SER A 181 -11.74 -5.75 -38.30
CA SER A 181 -12.25 -5.10 -37.07
C SER A 181 -13.28 -4.02 -37.43
N ILE A 182 -14.45 -4.07 -36.80
CA ILE A 182 -15.51 -3.05 -36.91
C ILE A 182 -15.17 -1.85 -36.01
N ILE A 183 -14.41 -2.09 -34.93
CA ILE A 183 -13.98 -1.08 -33.96
C ILE A 183 -12.47 -0.83 -34.12
N GLU A 184 -12.07 0.43 -34.34
CA GLU A 184 -10.67 0.83 -34.23
C GLU A 184 -10.16 0.47 -32.82
N GLY A 185 -9.03 -0.26 -32.76
CA GLY A 185 -8.49 -0.79 -31.52
C GLY A 185 -8.13 0.26 -30.47
N PRO A 186 -7.72 -0.17 -29.26
CA PRO A 186 -7.32 0.76 -28.21
C PRO A 186 -6.19 1.69 -28.70
N PRO A 187 -6.06 2.91 -28.13
CA PRO A 187 -4.99 3.84 -28.47
C PRO A 187 -3.62 3.16 -28.58
N VAL A 188 -2.86 3.48 -29.64
CA VAL A 188 -1.59 2.84 -30.00
C VAL A 188 -0.63 2.72 -28.81
N LEU A 189 -0.58 3.76 -27.97
CA LEU A 189 0.23 3.77 -26.74
C LEU A 189 -0.06 2.58 -25.80
N LEU A 190 -1.31 2.15 -25.69
CA LEU A 190 -1.70 1.04 -24.81
C LEU A 190 -1.15 -0.29 -25.34
N SER A 191 -1.09 -0.46 -26.66
CA SER A 191 -0.44 -1.62 -27.30
C SER A 191 1.07 -1.63 -27.06
N TRP A 192 1.72 -0.47 -27.10
CA TRP A 192 3.14 -0.32 -26.71
C TRP A 192 3.37 -0.57 -25.22
N GLN A 193 2.46 -0.15 -24.34
CA GLN A 193 2.55 -0.44 -22.91
C GLN A 193 2.32 -1.94 -22.62
N ALA A 194 1.47 -2.60 -23.38
CA ALA A 194 1.27 -4.05 -23.28
C ALA A 194 2.53 -4.82 -23.68
N SER A 195 3.19 -4.43 -24.78
CA SER A 195 4.41 -5.12 -25.27
C SER A 195 5.60 -4.99 -24.31
N VAL A 196 5.60 -3.98 -23.43
CA VAL A 196 6.58 -3.82 -22.37
C VAL A 196 6.51 -4.92 -21.31
N ILE A 197 5.34 -5.53 -21.07
CA ILE A 197 5.15 -6.47 -19.95
C ILE A 197 6.02 -7.73 -20.11
N PRO A 198 6.01 -8.46 -21.24
CA PRO A 198 6.89 -9.61 -21.42
C PRO A 198 8.37 -9.25 -21.30
N VAL A 199 8.78 -8.10 -21.85
CA VAL A 199 10.16 -7.59 -21.76
C VAL A 199 10.55 -7.33 -20.31
N LEU A 200 9.67 -6.69 -19.54
CA LEU A 200 9.86 -6.45 -18.11
C LEU A 200 9.99 -7.78 -17.36
N LEU A 201 9.12 -8.76 -17.60
CA LEU A 201 9.19 -10.07 -16.95
C LEU A 201 10.52 -10.79 -17.24
N LEU A 202 11.01 -10.73 -18.49
CA LEU A 202 12.32 -11.27 -18.88
C LEU A 202 13.46 -10.53 -18.17
N MET A 203 13.43 -9.19 -18.12
CA MET A 203 14.41 -8.38 -17.39
C MET A 203 14.44 -8.73 -15.90
N LEU A 204 13.30 -9.09 -15.31
CA LEU A 204 13.19 -9.47 -13.90
C LEU A 204 13.71 -10.89 -13.59
N LEU A 205 13.95 -11.74 -14.58
CA LEU A 205 14.56 -13.06 -14.35
C LEU A 205 15.97 -12.95 -13.77
N ALA A 206 16.78 -11.98 -14.22
CA ALA A 206 18.13 -11.77 -13.72
C ALA A 206 18.17 -11.37 -12.22
N PRO A 207 17.45 -10.33 -11.74
CA PRO A 207 17.41 -10.00 -10.33
C PRO A 207 16.78 -11.11 -9.48
N VAL A 208 15.77 -11.82 -9.98
CA VAL A 208 15.20 -13.00 -9.30
C VAL A 208 16.25 -14.09 -9.13
N LEU A 209 16.96 -14.46 -10.20
CA LEU A 209 18.03 -15.46 -10.15
C LEU A 209 19.14 -15.03 -9.20
N TYR A 210 19.55 -13.76 -9.24
CA TYR A 210 20.52 -13.19 -8.29
C TYR A 210 20.06 -13.37 -6.83
N LEU A 211 18.81 -13.03 -6.52
CA LEU A 211 18.26 -13.18 -5.17
C LEU A 211 18.15 -14.64 -4.74
N VAL A 212 17.74 -15.55 -5.63
CA VAL A 212 17.68 -17.00 -5.37
C VAL A 212 19.08 -17.54 -5.07
N VAL A 213 20.07 -17.23 -5.93
CA VAL A 213 21.46 -17.68 -5.75
C VAL A 213 22.06 -17.09 -4.48
N ARG A 214 21.86 -15.79 -4.22
CA ARG A 214 22.33 -15.11 -3.01
C ARG A 214 21.73 -15.73 -1.75
N THR A 215 20.43 -15.99 -1.75
CA THR A 215 19.71 -16.60 -0.61
C THR A 215 20.17 -18.04 -0.38
N ALA A 216 20.32 -18.83 -1.44
CA ALA A 216 20.86 -20.19 -1.35
C ALA A 216 22.30 -20.21 -0.84
N ARG A 217 23.16 -19.29 -1.30
CA ARG A 217 24.54 -19.14 -0.81
C ARG A 217 24.57 -18.72 0.66
N ARG A 218 23.70 -17.77 1.06
CA ARG A 218 23.58 -17.33 2.45
C ARG A 218 23.14 -18.48 3.36
N ALA A 219 22.12 -19.24 2.95
CA ALA A 219 21.66 -20.42 3.67
C ALA A 219 22.76 -21.47 3.84
N ARG A 220 23.58 -21.70 2.80
CA ARG A 220 24.72 -22.63 2.90
C ARG A 220 25.80 -22.15 3.88
N ARG A 221 26.07 -20.84 3.94
CA ARG A 221 27.07 -20.25 4.84
C ARG A 221 26.66 -20.23 6.31
N MET A 222 25.35 -20.16 6.60
CA MET A 222 24.84 -20.12 7.98
C MET A 222 24.80 -21.48 8.68
N GLY A 223 25.12 -22.59 8.00
CA GLY A 223 25.09 -23.93 8.57
C GLY A 223 25.97 -24.08 9.83
N PRO A 224 27.28 -23.74 9.75
CA PRO A 224 28.18 -23.80 10.90
C PRO A 224 27.73 -22.91 12.08
N ASP A 225 27.24 -21.70 11.81
CA ASP A 225 26.77 -20.79 12.85
C ASP A 225 25.55 -21.37 13.61
N ILE A 226 24.64 -22.03 12.89
CA ILE A 226 23.48 -22.71 13.47
C ILE A 226 23.91 -23.92 14.29
N GLU A 227 24.85 -24.72 13.79
CA GLU A 227 25.38 -25.87 14.54
C GLU A 227 26.11 -25.41 15.81
N ALA A 228 26.83 -24.29 15.77
CA ALA A 228 27.46 -23.69 16.94
C ALA A 228 26.43 -23.12 17.95
N GLU A 229 25.36 -22.47 17.47
CA GLU A 229 24.31 -21.89 18.32
C GLU A 229 23.50 -22.94 19.09
N TYR A 230 23.24 -24.08 18.43
CA TYR A 230 22.39 -25.14 18.96
C TYR A 230 23.17 -26.31 19.58
N ALA A 231 24.46 -26.46 19.27
CA ALA A 231 25.30 -27.57 19.69
C ALA A 231 24.58 -28.94 19.61
N PRO A 232 24.11 -29.35 18.41
CA PRO A 232 23.20 -30.48 18.27
C PRO A 232 23.88 -31.83 18.51
N GLU A 233 23.30 -32.65 19.39
CA GLU A 233 23.72 -34.03 19.63
C GLU A 233 22.53 -35.00 19.42
N PRO A 234 22.53 -35.84 18.36
CA PRO A 234 23.45 -35.89 17.23
C PRO A 234 23.20 -34.76 16.19
N PRO A 235 24.19 -34.43 15.33
CA PRO A 235 24.01 -33.46 14.26
C PRO A 235 22.99 -33.92 13.21
N ASP A 236 22.02 -33.06 12.86
CA ASP A 236 21.05 -33.31 11.78
C ASP A 236 21.22 -32.29 10.65
N ARG A 237 21.97 -32.65 9.60
CA ARG A 237 22.22 -31.76 8.45
C ARG A 237 20.94 -31.28 7.75
N ALA A 238 19.87 -32.09 7.74
CA ALA A 238 18.63 -31.71 7.09
C ALA A 238 17.93 -30.60 7.89
N ARG A 239 17.92 -30.70 9.22
CA ARG A 239 17.38 -29.67 10.10
C ARG A 239 18.22 -28.39 10.10
N THR A 240 19.55 -28.47 10.16
CA THR A 240 20.43 -27.30 9.99
C THR A 240 20.09 -26.55 8.70
N ARG A 241 20.00 -27.28 7.57
CA ARG A 241 19.67 -26.69 6.27
C ARG A 241 18.28 -26.05 6.25
N ARG A 242 17.29 -26.64 6.93
CA ARG A 242 15.94 -26.09 7.02
C ARG A 242 15.91 -24.77 7.79
N ILE A 243 16.54 -24.72 8.96
CA ILE A 243 16.66 -23.49 9.77
C ILE A 243 17.40 -22.41 8.98
N ALA A 244 18.52 -22.78 8.36
CA ALA A 244 19.32 -21.85 7.56
C ALA A 244 18.55 -21.28 6.36
N ARG A 245 17.76 -22.12 5.66
CA ARG A 245 16.89 -21.66 4.56
C ARG A 245 15.82 -20.70 5.06
N ILE A 246 15.21 -20.96 6.20
CA ILE A 246 14.16 -20.07 6.76
C ILE A 246 14.77 -18.74 7.19
N ARG A 247 15.90 -18.72 7.93
CA ARG A 247 16.61 -17.48 8.27
C ARG A 247 17.05 -16.70 7.03
N ALA A 248 17.57 -17.39 6.00
CA ALA A 248 17.97 -16.76 4.74
C ALA A 248 16.79 -16.15 3.98
N THR A 249 15.66 -16.87 3.93
CA THR A 249 14.44 -16.42 3.26
C THR A 249 13.78 -15.28 4.02
N ALA A 250 13.79 -15.32 5.35
CA ALA A 250 13.32 -14.22 6.19
C ALA A 250 14.12 -12.93 5.92
N ALA A 251 15.43 -13.03 5.72
CA ALA A 251 16.28 -11.89 5.34
C ALA A 251 16.01 -11.36 3.91
N LEU A 252 15.25 -12.08 3.07
CA LEU A 252 14.93 -11.62 1.71
C LEU A 252 14.07 -10.35 1.73
N THR A 253 13.20 -10.19 2.75
CA THR A 253 12.37 -8.99 2.93
C THR A 253 13.22 -7.72 2.97
N ASP A 254 14.47 -7.78 3.45
CA ASP A 254 15.36 -6.62 3.50
C ASP A 254 15.76 -6.11 2.10
N SER A 255 15.61 -6.96 1.08
CA SER A 255 15.86 -6.66 -0.33
C SER A 255 14.63 -6.09 -1.05
N ALA A 256 13.45 -6.07 -0.42
CA ALA A 256 12.21 -5.56 -1.04
C ALA A 256 12.33 -4.11 -1.55
N PRO A 257 12.93 -3.16 -0.81
CA PRO A 257 13.25 -1.83 -1.34
C PRO A 257 14.00 -1.85 -2.67
N TRP A 258 15.04 -2.68 -2.77
CA TRP A 258 15.86 -2.78 -3.99
C TRP A 258 15.06 -3.33 -5.16
N ILE A 259 14.24 -4.37 -4.93
CA ILE A 259 13.34 -4.93 -5.95
C ILE A 259 12.40 -3.84 -6.47
N VAL A 260 11.75 -3.09 -5.57
CA VAL A 260 10.87 -1.98 -5.94
C VAL A 260 11.62 -0.95 -6.78
N GLY A 261 12.86 -0.60 -6.42
CA GLY A 261 13.70 0.31 -7.19
C GLY A 261 14.03 -0.20 -8.59
N VAL A 262 14.43 -1.47 -8.73
CA VAL A 262 14.74 -2.08 -10.03
C VAL A 262 13.50 -2.15 -10.92
N VAL A 263 12.38 -2.66 -10.39
CA VAL A 263 11.12 -2.75 -11.14
C VAL A 263 10.65 -1.36 -11.55
N SER A 264 10.72 -0.38 -10.65
CA SER A 264 10.33 1.01 -10.92
C SER A 264 11.20 1.65 -12.01
N ALA A 265 12.52 1.50 -11.95
CA ALA A 265 13.43 2.04 -12.94
C ALA A 265 13.23 1.39 -14.32
N ALA A 266 13.08 0.06 -14.36
CA ALA A 266 12.77 -0.67 -15.59
C ALA A 266 11.42 -0.22 -16.18
N THR A 267 10.39 -0.05 -15.33
CA THR A 267 9.06 0.41 -15.75
C THR A 267 9.09 1.83 -16.31
N LEU A 268 9.84 2.75 -15.69
CA LEU A 268 10.01 4.11 -16.20
C LEU A 268 10.72 4.12 -17.55
N PHE A 269 11.81 3.36 -17.69
CA PHE A 269 12.59 3.28 -18.93
C PHE A 269 11.77 2.67 -20.07
N LEU A 270 11.16 1.50 -19.84
CA LEU A 270 10.34 0.82 -20.83
C LEU A 270 9.07 1.62 -21.15
N GLY A 271 8.46 2.27 -20.15
CA GLY A 271 7.34 3.18 -20.36
C GLY A 271 7.69 4.39 -21.21
N ALA A 272 8.87 4.99 -21.00
CA ALA A 272 9.37 6.07 -21.86
C ALA A 272 9.62 5.57 -23.29
N ALA A 273 10.21 4.39 -23.47
CA ALA A 273 10.38 3.77 -24.78
C ALA A 273 9.04 3.51 -25.48
N ALA A 274 8.02 3.04 -24.74
CA ALA A 274 6.66 2.86 -25.26
C ALA A 274 6.02 4.18 -25.73
N VAL A 275 6.21 5.26 -24.95
CA VAL A 275 5.73 6.60 -25.35
C VAL A 275 6.44 7.09 -26.60
N VAL A 276 7.77 6.99 -26.65
CA VAL A 276 8.57 7.41 -27.82
C VAL A 276 8.17 6.59 -29.04
N GLY A 277 8.12 5.26 -28.93
CA GLY A 277 7.73 4.36 -30.01
C GLY A 277 6.36 4.71 -30.57
N SER A 278 5.35 4.83 -29.70
CA SER A 278 4.00 5.25 -30.10
C SER A 278 3.98 6.63 -30.77
N TRP A 279 4.81 7.57 -30.32
CA TRP A 279 4.84 8.93 -30.88
C TRP A 279 5.50 8.97 -32.26
N THR A 280 6.59 8.23 -32.44
CA THR A 280 7.36 8.24 -33.68
C THR A 280 6.75 7.39 -34.78
N SER A 281 6.17 6.23 -34.45
CA SER A 281 5.59 5.34 -35.46
C SER A 281 4.17 5.74 -35.82
N GLY A 282 3.36 6.20 -34.86
CA GLY A 282 1.91 6.29 -35.02
C GLY A 282 1.21 4.92 -35.13
N GLU A 283 1.98 3.83 -35.07
CA GLU A 283 1.56 2.46 -35.35
C GLU A 283 1.84 1.54 -34.15
N VAL A 284 1.08 0.44 -34.05
CA VAL A 284 1.31 -0.61 -33.04
C VAL A 284 2.68 -1.28 -33.22
N PRO A 285 3.29 -1.85 -32.16
CA PRO A 285 4.66 -2.39 -32.20
C PRO A 285 4.95 -3.32 -33.37
N GLY A 286 4.04 -4.25 -33.72
CA GLY A 286 4.20 -5.15 -34.86
C GLY A 286 4.40 -4.38 -36.16
N LEU A 287 3.40 -3.57 -36.55
CA LEU A 287 3.40 -2.77 -37.78
C LEU A 287 4.56 -1.78 -37.84
N ALA A 288 4.93 -1.16 -36.71
CA ALA A 288 6.06 -0.24 -36.62
C ALA A 288 7.42 -0.89 -36.96
N THR A 289 7.50 -2.23 -36.91
CA THR A 289 8.71 -3.01 -37.16
C THR A 289 8.64 -3.89 -38.42
N ASP A 290 7.58 -3.79 -39.22
CA ASP A 290 7.40 -4.61 -40.43
C ASP A 290 8.54 -4.46 -41.46
N GLY A 291 9.22 -3.30 -41.48
CA GLY A 291 10.39 -3.04 -42.32
C GLY A 291 11.75 -3.37 -41.66
N ALA A 292 11.75 -3.85 -40.41
CA ALA A 292 12.97 -4.19 -39.69
C ALA A 292 13.45 -5.62 -40.03
N ALA A 293 14.63 -6.01 -39.53
CA ALA A 293 15.11 -7.37 -39.67
C ALA A 293 14.10 -8.36 -39.06
N ALA A 294 13.84 -9.48 -39.75
CA ALA A 294 12.86 -10.51 -39.36
C ALA A 294 12.82 -10.87 -37.85
N PRO A 295 13.95 -11.11 -37.14
CA PRO A 295 13.90 -11.42 -35.71
C PRO A 295 13.37 -10.26 -34.84
N VAL A 296 13.55 -9.01 -35.25
CA VAL A 296 13.05 -7.83 -34.54
C VAL A 296 11.54 -7.70 -34.72
N ALA A 297 11.06 -7.86 -35.96
CA ALA A 297 9.63 -7.82 -36.27
C ALA A 297 8.86 -8.91 -35.53
N SER A 298 9.35 -10.16 -35.60
CA SER A 298 8.73 -11.29 -34.89
C SER A 298 8.75 -11.12 -33.36
N LEU A 299 9.80 -10.54 -32.80
CA LEU A 299 9.88 -10.27 -31.36
C LEU A 299 8.87 -9.20 -30.94
N ALA A 300 8.72 -8.13 -31.72
CA ALA A 300 7.78 -7.04 -31.44
C ALA A 300 6.32 -7.54 -31.50
N GLU A 301 5.99 -8.35 -32.51
CA GLU A 301 4.67 -8.98 -32.64
C GLU A 301 4.38 -9.95 -31.48
N ALA A 302 5.35 -10.82 -31.16
CA ALA A 302 5.23 -11.75 -30.03
C ALA A 302 5.07 -11.02 -28.69
N ALA A 303 5.82 -9.93 -28.48
CA ALA A 303 5.72 -9.11 -27.27
C ALA A 303 4.37 -8.41 -27.16
N GLN A 304 3.86 -7.83 -28.25
CA GLN A 304 2.53 -7.21 -28.30
C GLN A 304 1.42 -8.21 -27.98
N SER A 305 1.41 -9.36 -28.66
CA SER A 305 0.41 -10.42 -28.46
C SER A 305 0.46 -10.98 -27.03
N THR A 306 1.64 -11.39 -26.57
CA THR A 306 1.84 -11.93 -25.22
C THR A 306 1.48 -10.89 -24.16
N GLY A 307 1.86 -9.64 -24.36
CA GLY A 307 1.51 -8.51 -23.51
C GLY A 307 0.00 -8.37 -23.33
N SER A 308 -0.75 -8.34 -24.43
CA SER A 308 -2.23 -8.27 -24.39
C SER A 308 -2.85 -9.44 -23.61
N TRP A 309 -2.38 -10.66 -23.85
CA TRP A 309 -2.85 -11.84 -23.10
C TRP A 309 -2.55 -11.75 -21.61
N LEU A 310 -1.35 -11.30 -21.24
CA LEU A 310 -0.95 -11.14 -19.85
C LEU A 310 -1.78 -10.07 -19.12
N ILE A 311 -2.14 -8.98 -19.80
CA ILE A 311 -3.05 -7.97 -19.23
C ILE A 311 -4.43 -8.58 -18.96
N GLY A 312 -5.00 -9.29 -19.95
CA GLY A 312 -6.29 -9.96 -19.79
C GLY A 312 -6.28 -11.00 -18.66
N LEU A 313 -5.25 -11.84 -18.60
CA LEU A 313 -5.05 -12.82 -17.53
C LEU A 313 -4.91 -12.12 -16.16
N GLY A 314 -4.10 -11.06 -16.09
CA GLY A 314 -3.91 -10.27 -14.87
C GLY A 314 -5.21 -9.68 -14.34
N PHE A 315 -6.07 -9.17 -15.23
CA PHE A 315 -7.39 -8.67 -14.87
C PHE A 315 -8.31 -9.78 -14.34
N ILE A 316 -8.34 -10.96 -14.99
CA ILE A 316 -9.11 -12.11 -14.52
C ILE A 316 -8.63 -12.55 -13.14
N LEU A 317 -7.32 -12.65 -12.93
CA LEU A 317 -6.72 -12.98 -11.63
C LEU A 317 -7.06 -11.94 -10.56
N PHE A 318 -7.10 -10.66 -10.91
CA PHE A 318 -7.51 -9.59 -10.00
C PHE A 318 -8.98 -9.76 -9.54
N VAL A 319 -9.91 -9.96 -10.48
CA VAL A 319 -11.33 -10.17 -10.19
C VAL A 319 -11.55 -11.47 -9.40
N ALA A 320 -10.91 -12.56 -9.82
CA ALA A 320 -10.97 -13.85 -9.13
C ALA A 320 -10.38 -13.76 -7.71
N GLY A 321 -9.27 -13.04 -7.54
CA GLY A 321 -8.63 -12.77 -6.26
C GLY A 321 -9.54 -11.96 -5.32
N GLY A 322 -10.17 -10.90 -5.83
CA GLY A 322 -11.16 -10.12 -5.08
C GLY A 322 -12.36 -10.95 -4.64
N ARG A 323 -12.92 -11.76 -5.55
CA ARG A 323 -14.01 -12.69 -5.23
C ARG A 323 -13.60 -13.75 -4.21
N ARG A 324 -12.36 -14.25 -4.29
CA ARG A 324 -11.80 -15.19 -3.31
C ARG A 324 -11.64 -14.54 -1.94
N ALA A 325 -11.14 -13.31 -1.87
CA ALA A 325 -11.01 -12.55 -0.63
C ALA A 325 -12.36 -12.37 0.09
N TYR A 326 -13.44 -12.20 -0.68
CA TYR A 326 -14.78 -12.09 -0.12
C TYR A 326 -15.26 -13.41 0.50
N ARG A 327 -14.93 -14.55 -0.11
CA ARG A 327 -15.45 -15.87 0.28
C ARG A 327 -14.58 -16.64 1.28
N ASP A 328 -13.26 -16.50 1.20
CA ASP A 328 -12.28 -17.29 1.94
C ASP A 328 -11.60 -16.44 3.02
N ALA A 329 -11.72 -16.85 4.28
CA ALA A 329 -11.13 -16.15 5.42
C ALA A 329 -9.58 -16.15 5.39
N SER A 330 -8.97 -17.21 4.85
CA SER A 330 -7.51 -17.31 4.73
C SER A 330 -6.99 -16.35 3.66
N ALA A 331 -7.63 -16.34 2.48
CA ALA A 331 -7.31 -15.39 1.41
C ALA A 331 -7.52 -13.93 1.86
N ARG A 332 -8.61 -13.65 2.59
CA ARG A 332 -8.87 -12.34 3.17
C ARG A 332 -7.77 -11.91 4.15
N ARG A 333 -7.27 -12.82 4.99
CA ARG A 333 -6.18 -12.53 5.92
C ARG A 333 -4.90 -12.15 5.19
N THR A 334 -4.53 -12.87 4.13
CA THR A 334 -3.33 -12.58 3.34
C THR A 334 -3.42 -11.22 2.64
N ILE A 335 -4.55 -10.92 1.99
CA ILE A 335 -4.79 -9.62 1.34
C ILE A 335 -4.89 -8.50 2.38
N GLY A 336 -5.44 -8.81 3.56
CA GLY A 336 -5.57 -7.90 4.69
C GLY A 336 -4.24 -7.34 5.18
N ILE A 337 -3.13 -8.08 5.10
CA ILE A 337 -1.80 -7.58 5.52
C ILE A 337 -1.37 -6.37 4.70
N LEU A 338 -1.54 -6.41 3.36
CA LEU A 338 -1.23 -5.27 2.50
C LEU A 338 -2.15 -4.09 2.82
N TRP A 339 -3.42 -4.39 3.09
CA TRP A 339 -4.40 -3.39 3.49
C TRP A 339 -4.05 -2.74 4.82
N ASP A 340 -3.57 -3.50 5.81
CA ASP A 340 -3.20 -3.00 7.13
C ASP A 340 -2.10 -1.94 7.09
N VAL A 341 -1.14 -2.09 6.17
CA VAL A 341 -0.10 -1.08 5.93
C VAL A 341 -0.69 0.18 5.29
N GLY A 342 -1.58 0.00 4.31
CA GLY A 342 -2.26 1.12 3.64
C GLY A 342 -3.24 1.88 4.54
N THR A 343 -4.01 1.16 5.36
CA THR A 343 -5.03 1.69 6.27
C THR A 343 -4.45 2.23 7.57
N PHE A 344 -3.15 2.05 7.82
CA PHE A 344 -2.52 2.72 8.94
C PHE A 344 -2.54 4.24 8.77
N TRP A 345 -2.30 4.72 7.55
CA TRP A 345 -2.17 6.14 7.24
C TRP A 345 -3.54 6.83 7.10
N PRO A 346 -3.66 8.10 7.52
CA PRO A 346 -4.93 8.82 7.47
C PRO A 346 -5.40 9.03 6.03
N ARG A 347 -6.73 9.12 5.84
CA ARG A 347 -7.35 9.45 4.53
C ARG A 347 -6.88 10.77 3.93
N ALA A 348 -6.32 11.68 4.73
CA ALA A 348 -5.65 12.88 4.26
C ALA A 348 -4.49 12.58 3.29
N ALA A 349 -3.81 11.43 3.46
CA ALA A 349 -2.72 11.00 2.59
C ALA A 349 -3.23 10.41 1.24
N HIS A 350 -4.46 9.90 1.20
CA HIS A 350 -5.09 9.40 -0.03
C HIS A 350 -6.63 9.40 0.08
N PRO A 351 -7.36 10.17 -0.76
CA PRO A 351 -8.80 10.39 -0.61
C PRO A 351 -9.67 9.14 -0.83
N PHE A 352 -9.11 8.09 -1.46
CA PHE A 352 -9.77 6.78 -1.60
C PHE A 352 -9.24 5.73 -0.63
N ALA A 353 -8.37 6.12 0.32
CA ALA A 353 -8.00 5.20 1.37
C ALA A 353 -9.25 4.82 2.18
N PRO A 354 -9.37 3.56 2.58
CA PRO A 354 -10.40 3.11 3.52
C PRO A 354 -10.30 3.84 4.87
N PRO A 355 -11.32 3.69 5.74
CA PRO A 355 -11.20 4.08 7.14
C PRO A 355 -9.91 3.54 7.75
N CYS A 356 -9.15 4.42 8.38
CA CYS A 356 -7.80 4.13 8.83
C CYS A 356 -7.74 3.81 10.33
N TYR A 357 -6.70 3.11 10.77
CA TYR A 357 -6.47 2.83 12.19
C TYR A 357 -6.34 4.12 13.02
N ALA A 358 -5.80 5.19 12.42
CA ALA A 358 -5.66 6.50 13.04
C ALA A 358 -7.00 7.20 13.33
N GLU A 359 -8.09 6.81 12.68
CA GLU A 359 -9.43 7.39 12.92
C GLU A 359 -10.17 6.75 14.09
N ARG A 360 -9.79 5.53 14.49
CA ARG A 360 -10.52 4.78 15.53
C ARG A 360 -9.62 4.03 16.50
N ALA A 361 -8.85 3.05 16.02
CA ALA A 361 -8.10 2.15 16.89
C ALA A 361 -7.03 2.89 17.72
N VAL A 362 -6.30 3.84 17.11
CA VAL A 362 -5.24 4.59 17.80
C VAL A 362 -5.83 5.55 18.85
N PRO A 363 -6.83 6.41 18.53
CA PRO A 363 -7.48 7.25 19.53
C PRO A 363 -8.18 6.47 20.65
N ASP A 364 -8.88 5.37 20.32
CA ASP A 364 -9.59 4.54 21.32
C ASP A 364 -8.59 3.92 22.31
N LEU A 365 -7.46 3.40 21.81
CA LEU A 365 -6.40 2.85 22.64
C LEU A 365 -5.77 3.93 23.54
N ALA A 366 -5.46 5.11 22.97
CA ALA A 366 -4.92 6.24 23.72
C ALA A 366 -5.89 6.74 24.81
N SER A 367 -7.17 6.88 24.48
CA SER A 367 -8.23 7.27 25.41
C SER A 367 -8.37 6.26 26.54
N ARG A 368 -8.39 4.95 26.23
CA ARG A 368 -8.45 3.90 27.25
C ARG A 368 -7.25 3.93 28.20
N MET A 369 -6.04 4.11 27.66
CA MET A 369 -4.82 4.24 28.48
C MET A 369 -4.87 5.49 29.36
N CYS A 370 -5.29 6.64 28.83
CA CYS A 370 -5.44 7.88 29.59
C CYS A 370 -6.48 7.73 30.71
N ALA A 371 -7.68 7.27 30.39
CA ALA A 371 -8.77 7.09 31.35
C ALA A 371 -8.35 6.13 32.47
N TRP A 372 -7.75 4.99 32.12
CA TRP A 372 -7.31 4.01 33.11
C TRP A 372 -6.20 4.57 34.02
N THR A 373 -5.18 5.21 33.45
CA THR A 373 -4.07 5.79 34.25
C THR A 373 -4.51 6.99 35.09
N ALA A 374 -5.52 7.74 34.66
CA ALA A 374 -6.11 8.84 35.42
C ALA A 374 -6.93 8.32 36.62
N THR A 375 -7.84 7.36 36.38
CA THR A 375 -8.74 6.82 37.40
C THR A 375 -7.99 6.01 38.45
N THR A 376 -7.09 5.11 38.03
CA THR A 376 -6.42 4.19 38.96
C THR A 376 -5.14 4.76 39.57
N ARG A 377 -4.59 5.82 38.95
CA ARG A 377 -3.20 6.28 39.15
C ARG A 377 -2.14 5.19 38.95
N GLY A 378 -2.51 4.06 38.33
CA GLY A 378 -1.67 2.91 38.10
C GLY A 378 -0.72 3.08 36.92
N ARG A 379 0.09 2.04 36.71
CA ARG A 379 1.02 1.88 35.58
C ARG A 379 0.58 0.67 34.76
N LEU A 380 0.83 0.67 33.45
CA LEU A 380 0.38 -0.39 32.55
C LEU A 380 1.47 -0.80 31.57
N ILE A 381 1.39 -2.03 31.06
CA ILE A 381 2.18 -2.51 29.93
C ILE A 381 1.27 -2.63 28.71
N ILE A 382 1.70 -2.06 27.58
CA ILE A 382 1.08 -2.32 26.27
C ILE A 382 1.91 -3.35 25.53
N SER A 383 1.27 -4.46 25.17
CA SER A 383 1.85 -5.55 24.40
C SER A 383 1.39 -5.44 22.94
N GLY A 384 2.32 -5.30 21.99
CA GLY A 384 2.03 -5.13 20.57
C GLY A 384 2.78 -6.13 19.68
N HIS A 385 2.05 -7.06 19.08
CA HIS A 385 2.56 -7.99 18.06
C HIS A 385 2.42 -7.40 16.66
N SER A 386 3.43 -7.55 15.80
CA SER A 386 3.31 -7.21 14.37
C SER A 386 2.76 -5.79 14.15
N GLN A 387 1.69 -5.61 13.37
CA GLN A 387 1.00 -4.32 13.19
C GLN A 387 0.56 -3.68 14.52
N GLY A 388 0.22 -4.48 15.53
CA GLY A 388 -0.12 -3.99 16.87
C GLY A 388 1.04 -3.24 17.55
N SER A 389 2.29 -3.54 17.22
CA SER A 389 3.44 -2.76 17.72
C SER A 389 3.43 -1.32 17.19
N VAL A 390 3.06 -1.14 15.92
CA VAL A 390 2.96 0.16 15.24
C VAL A 390 1.79 0.96 15.82
N LEU A 391 0.64 0.31 16.03
CA LEU A 391 -0.53 0.92 16.66
C LEU A 391 -0.25 1.31 18.11
N ALA A 392 0.47 0.47 18.87
CA ALA A 392 0.87 0.76 20.23
C ALA A 392 1.78 1.99 20.30
N ALA A 393 2.83 2.04 19.47
CA ALA A 393 3.71 3.21 19.38
C ALA A 393 2.93 4.49 19.03
N ALA A 394 2.05 4.42 18.02
CA ALA A 394 1.21 5.53 17.60
C ALA A 394 0.27 6.02 18.71
N ALA A 395 -0.35 5.11 19.47
CA ALA A 395 -1.26 5.46 20.56
C ALA A 395 -0.51 6.07 21.74
N VAL A 396 0.69 5.58 22.05
CA VAL A 396 1.54 6.10 23.12
C VAL A 396 2.01 7.53 22.82
N TRP A 397 2.34 7.85 21.56
CA TRP A 397 2.64 9.23 21.16
C TRP A 397 1.49 10.22 21.37
N GLN A 398 0.24 9.76 21.36
CA GLN A 398 -0.92 10.61 21.62
C GLN A 398 -1.22 10.80 23.11
N LEU A 399 -0.52 10.09 24.01
CA LEU A 399 -0.71 10.26 25.45
C LEU A 399 -0.11 11.58 25.96
N PRO A 400 -0.76 12.25 26.94
CA PRO A 400 -0.12 13.30 27.73
C PRO A 400 1.16 12.77 28.41
N ALA A 401 2.16 13.64 28.58
CA ALA A 401 3.46 13.25 29.14
C ALA A 401 3.36 12.54 30.51
N THR A 402 2.40 12.93 31.35
CA THR A 402 2.15 12.34 32.67
C THR A 402 1.64 10.90 32.59
N ALA A 403 0.79 10.60 31.61
CA ALA A 403 0.29 9.25 31.36
C ALA A 403 1.37 8.40 30.68
N ARG A 404 2.10 8.98 29.72
CA ARG A 404 3.14 8.28 28.94
C ARG A 404 4.25 7.71 29.83
N ARG A 405 4.70 8.47 30.84
CA ARG A 405 5.70 8.01 31.84
C ARG A 405 5.21 6.87 32.76
N ARG A 406 3.95 6.45 32.65
CA ARG A 406 3.36 5.31 33.39
C ARG A 406 3.14 4.09 32.50
N VAL A 407 3.54 4.16 31.24
CA VAL A 407 3.38 3.09 30.26
C VAL A 407 4.73 2.41 30.02
N GLY A 408 4.75 1.09 30.16
CA GLY A 408 5.79 0.23 29.60
C GLY A 408 5.34 -0.34 28.25
N LEU A 409 6.27 -0.51 27.32
CA LEU A 409 6.00 -1.01 25.98
C LEU A 409 6.69 -2.37 25.77
N LEU A 410 5.93 -3.36 25.30
CA LEU A 410 6.44 -4.67 24.91
C LEU A 410 6.05 -4.94 23.45
N THR A 411 6.97 -4.71 22.53
CA THR A 411 6.77 -4.99 21.10
C THR A 411 7.42 -6.31 20.71
N TYR A 412 6.88 -7.01 19.72
CA TYR A 412 7.46 -8.26 19.24
C TYR A 412 6.98 -8.61 17.84
N GLY A 413 7.83 -9.29 17.06
CA GLY A 413 7.60 -9.43 15.62
C GLY A 413 7.39 -8.07 14.94
N SER A 414 8.06 -7.02 15.42
CA SER A 414 7.72 -5.62 15.11
C SER A 414 8.23 -5.19 13.72
N PRO A 415 7.36 -4.73 12.80
CA PRO A 415 7.76 -4.14 11.53
C PRO A 415 8.14 -2.65 11.64
N ILE A 416 8.20 -2.09 12.86
CA ILE A 416 8.43 -0.65 13.09
C ILE A 416 9.67 -0.17 12.34
N GLU A 417 10.83 -0.81 12.51
CA GLU A 417 12.03 -0.39 11.78
C GLU A 417 12.02 -0.93 10.36
N ARG A 418 11.85 -2.25 10.22
CA ARG A 418 12.07 -2.99 8.97
C ARG A 418 11.17 -2.55 7.82
N LEU A 419 9.97 -2.06 8.14
CA LEU A 419 9.00 -1.51 7.18
C LEU A 419 8.78 -0.02 7.44
N TYR A 420 8.20 0.35 8.57
CA TYR A 420 7.72 1.73 8.75
C TYR A 420 8.85 2.76 8.83
N GLY A 421 9.95 2.46 9.51
CA GLY A 421 11.07 3.37 9.69
C GLY A 421 11.87 3.59 8.40
N ARG A 422 11.94 2.58 7.54
CA ARG A 422 12.59 2.71 6.22
C ARG A 422 11.74 3.50 5.24
N TRP A 423 10.44 3.25 5.19
CA TRP A 423 9.52 3.87 4.20
C TRP A 423 8.96 5.21 4.66
N PHE A 424 8.84 5.44 5.97
CA PHE A 424 8.26 6.62 6.59
C PHE A 424 9.12 7.15 7.75
N PRO A 425 10.41 7.48 7.49
CA PRO A 425 11.37 7.87 8.53
C PRO A 425 10.95 9.11 9.34
N ALA A 426 10.17 10.02 8.76
CA ALA A 426 9.64 11.17 9.49
C ALA A 426 8.78 10.79 10.71
N TYR A 427 8.15 9.61 10.69
CA TYR A 427 7.26 9.14 11.76
C TYR A 427 7.88 8.00 12.57
N PHE A 428 8.55 7.05 11.90
CA PHE A 428 9.11 5.84 12.52
C PHE A 428 10.63 5.73 12.33
N GLY A 429 11.31 6.84 12.02
CA GLY A 429 12.77 6.89 11.93
C GLY A 429 13.45 6.86 13.30
N ALA A 430 14.77 6.93 13.30
CA ALA A 430 15.55 6.79 14.53
C ALA A 430 15.21 7.86 15.58
N VAL A 431 15.03 9.12 15.14
CA VAL A 431 14.76 10.26 16.04
C VAL A 431 13.38 10.16 16.71
N PRO A 432 12.26 9.99 15.99
CA PRO A 432 10.95 9.78 16.62
C PRO A 432 10.91 8.57 17.57
N LEU A 433 11.58 7.48 17.21
CA LEU A 433 11.62 6.27 18.04
C LEU A 433 12.49 6.43 19.29
N LEU A 434 13.59 7.20 19.22
CA LEU A 434 14.36 7.58 20.40
C LEU A 434 13.53 8.46 21.33
N GLY A 435 12.81 9.44 20.77
CA GLY A 435 11.86 10.25 21.54
C GLY A 435 10.72 9.44 22.16
N LEU A 436 10.28 8.35 21.50
CA LEU A 436 9.35 7.39 22.11
C LEU A 436 10.00 6.71 23.32
N HIS A 437 11.20 6.14 23.14
CA HIS A 437 11.96 5.46 24.20
C HIS A 437 12.15 6.36 25.44
N ASP A 438 12.55 7.62 25.23
CA ASP A 438 12.81 8.57 26.31
C ASP A 438 11.53 9.05 27.04
N SER A 439 10.37 8.87 26.42
CA SER A 439 9.09 9.38 26.94
C SER A 439 8.19 8.32 27.57
N VAL A 440 8.43 7.03 27.28
CA VAL A 440 7.83 5.90 28.01
C VAL A 440 8.65 5.55 29.24
N HIS A 441 8.09 4.74 30.14
CA HIS A 441 8.84 4.30 31.33
C HIS A 441 9.93 3.29 30.98
N CYS A 442 9.57 2.28 30.19
CA CYS A 442 10.47 1.21 29.77
C CYS A 442 9.96 0.60 28.46
N TRP A 443 10.86 0.05 27.65
CA TRP A 443 10.52 -0.58 26.37
C TRP A 443 11.40 -1.79 26.12
N ARG A 444 10.78 -2.92 25.75
CA ARG A 444 11.44 -4.08 25.16
C ARG A 444 10.79 -4.49 23.84
N ASN A 445 11.62 -4.90 22.89
CA ASN A 445 11.27 -5.42 21.58
C ASN A 445 11.85 -6.82 21.39
N LEU A 446 11.01 -7.83 21.18
CA LEU A 446 11.44 -9.21 20.95
C LEU A 446 11.43 -9.56 19.46
N TRP A 447 12.50 -10.17 18.95
CA TRP A 447 12.59 -10.48 17.52
C TRP A 447 13.34 -11.80 17.24
N ARG A 448 12.98 -12.48 16.15
CA ARG A 448 13.62 -13.71 15.68
C ARG A 448 14.30 -13.51 14.33
N ALA A 449 15.41 -14.19 14.09
CA ALA A 449 16.09 -14.17 12.78
C ALA A 449 15.30 -14.90 11.67
N THR A 450 14.33 -15.73 12.06
CA THR A 450 13.42 -16.48 11.20
C THR A 450 12.15 -15.69 10.84
N ASP A 451 11.93 -14.53 11.46
CA ASP A 451 10.75 -13.69 11.21
C ASP A 451 10.95 -12.86 9.93
N PRO A 452 10.11 -13.03 8.88
CA PRO A 452 10.23 -12.28 7.64
C PRO A 452 9.67 -10.85 7.73
N ILE A 453 8.92 -10.52 8.78
CA ILE A 453 8.20 -9.24 8.94
C ILE A 453 8.85 -8.43 10.06
N GLY A 454 8.97 -9.05 11.23
CA GLY A 454 9.53 -8.47 12.43
C GLY A 454 11.05 -8.33 12.39
N GLY A 455 11.57 -7.42 13.20
CA GLY A 455 13.00 -7.25 13.38
C GLY A 455 13.35 -6.39 14.60
N PRO A 456 14.64 -6.12 14.82
CA PRO A 456 15.08 -5.16 15.82
C PRO A 456 14.60 -3.74 15.44
N VAL A 457 14.22 -2.94 16.43
CA VAL A 457 13.80 -1.54 16.27
C VAL A 457 15.00 -0.63 15.99
N ARG A 458 16.19 -1.01 16.51
CA ARG A 458 17.49 -0.39 16.23
C ARG A 458 17.48 1.14 16.40
N LEU A 459 17.24 1.58 17.64
CA LEU A 459 17.24 3.00 18.04
C LEU A 459 18.57 3.71 17.81
N ALA A 460 19.68 2.97 17.85
CA ALA A 460 21.03 3.44 17.52
C ALA A 460 21.58 2.73 16.27
N THR A 461 22.74 3.18 15.80
CA THR A 461 23.49 2.50 14.72
C THR A 461 23.85 1.07 15.09
N ASP A 462 24.04 0.79 16.38
CA ASP A 462 24.28 -0.53 16.96
C ASP A 462 23.05 -1.12 17.65
N HIS A 463 23.11 -2.42 17.94
CA HIS A 463 22.08 -3.13 18.70
C HIS A 463 22.02 -2.54 20.12
N ASP A 464 20.97 -1.78 20.44
CA ASP A 464 20.74 -1.31 21.81
C ASP A 464 20.08 -2.45 22.61
N PRO A 465 20.84 -3.16 23.48
CA PRO A 465 20.29 -4.27 24.24
C PRO A 465 19.22 -3.82 25.25
N ARG A 466 19.09 -2.51 25.50
CA ARG A 466 18.03 -1.96 26.37
C ARG A 466 16.67 -2.05 25.70
N VAL A 467 16.56 -2.00 24.38
CA VAL A 467 15.26 -2.12 23.72
C VAL A 467 15.16 -3.42 22.97
N ASP A 468 16.14 -3.76 22.15
CA ASP A 468 16.07 -4.98 21.35
C ASP A 468 16.57 -6.20 22.13
N ARG A 469 15.69 -7.19 22.29
CA ARG A 469 16.01 -8.52 22.81
C ARG A 469 15.90 -9.55 21.69
N GLY A 470 17.05 -9.94 21.16
CA GLY A 470 17.14 -10.98 20.15
C GLY A 470 18.50 -11.04 19.45
N PRO A 471 18.63 -11.86 18.39
CA PRO A 471 17.57 -12.75 17.90
C PRO A 471 17.23 -13.84 18.93
N LEU A 472 15.95 -14.06 19.18
CA LEU A 472 15.49 -15.21 19.98
C LEU A 472 15.75 -16.51 19.21
N LYS A 473 16.03 -17.59 19.95
CA LYS A 473 16.22 -18.92 19.38
C LYS A 473 14.90 -19.40 18.76
N ASP A 474 14.95 -19.78 17.49
CA ASP A 474 13.81 -20.34 16.76
C ASP A 474 14.32 -21.36 15.71
N PRO A 475 14.06 -22.66 15.90
CA PRO A 475 13.18 -23.27 16.91
C PRO A 475 13.76 -23.19 18.34
N LEU A 476 12.93 -23.33 19.37
CA LEU A 476 13.37 -23.31 20.78
C LEU A 476 14.35 -24.45 21.08
N ALA A 477 14.08 -25.63 20.56
CA ALA A 477 14.98 -26.78 20.61
C ALA A 477 15.38 -27.22 19.19
N TYR A 478 16.66 -27.58 19.05
CA TYR A 478 17.19 -28.07 17.78
C TYR A 478 16.59 -29.43 17.38
N GLY A 479 16.45 -30.34 18.34
CA GLY A 479 16.00 -31.71 18.12
C GLY A 479 14.90 -32.07 19.09
N ARG A 480 14.74 -33.38 19.31
CA ARG A 480 13.94 -33.87 20.42
C ARG A 480 14.77 -33.79 21.69
N THR A 481 14.16 -33.38 22.79
CA THR A 481 14.75 -33.46 24.14
C THR A 481 13.80 -34.25 25.03
N THR A 482 14.25 -34.60 26.25
CA THR A 482 13.38 -35.25 27.24
C THR A 482 12.18 -34.38 27.63
N ALA A 483 12.37 -33.06 27.67
CA ALA A 483 11.31 -32.09 27.91
C ALA A 483 10.43 -31.81 26.67
N LEU A 484 11.00 -31.93 25.47
CA LEU A 484 10.35 -31.65 24.18
C LEU A 484 10.50 -32.88 23.26
N PRO A 485 9.68 -33.93 23.45
CA PRO A 485 9.85 -35.20 22.73
C PRO A 485 9.47 -35.09 21.25
N LEU A 486 8.74 -34.03 20.86
CA LEU A 486 8.40 -33.75 19.47
C LEU A 486 9.38 -32.72 18.87
N PRO A 487 9.71 -32.82 17.58
CA PRO A 487 10.49 -31.80 16.89
C PRO A 487 9.83 -30.42 17.00
N GLU A 488 10.48 -29.49 17.70
CA GLU A 488 9.94 -28.13 17.83
C GLU A 488 9.74 -27.45 16.47
N PRO A 489 8.59 -26.81 16.23
CA PRO A 489 8.34 -26.07 14.99
C PRO A 489 9.24 -24.82 14.91
N ILE A 490 9.48 -24.38 13.68
CA ILE A 490 10.12 -23.08 13.42
C ILE A 490 8.98 -22.07 13.29
N LEU A 491 8.85 -21.18 14.26
CA LEU A 491 7.67 -20.36 14.48
C LEU A 491 7.67 -19.07 13.63
N GLY A 492 8.85 -18.53 13.33
CA GLY A 492 9.01 -17.30 12.56
C GLY A 492 8.26 -16.13 13.20
N HIS A 493 7.25 -15.61 12.50
CA HIS A 493 6.45 -14.46 12.92
C HIS A 493 5.38 -14.77 13.98
N SER A 494 5.08 -16.04 14.22
CA SER A 494 3.97 -16.49 15.08
C SER A 494 4.43 -16.83 16.50
N ASP A 495 3.51 -16.92 17.45
CA ASP A 495 3.72 -17.53 18.78
C ASP A 495 4.94 -17.00 19.55
N TYR A 496 5.15 -15.68 19.55
CA TYR A 496 6.14 -15.05 20.41
C TYR A 496 5.76 -15.18 21.89
N GLN A 497 4.47 -15.21 22.22
CA GLN A 497 3.99 -15.31 23.60
C GLN A 497 4.25 -16.69 24.23
N ALA A 498 4.44 -17.72 23.41
CA ALA A 498 4.81 -19.07 23.85
C ALA A 498 6.31 -19.19 24.17
N ASP A 499 7.12 -18.22 23.74
CA ASP A 499 8.55 -18.20 24.02
C ASP A 499 8.79 -17.88 25.50
N PRO A 500 9.59 -18.67 26.25
CA PRO A 500 9.88 -18.39 27.65
C PRO A 500 10.46 -16.98 27.88
N VAL A 501 11.21 -16.44 26.91
CA VAL A 501 11.78 -15.09 26.99
C VAL A 501 10.68 -14.03 27.03
N PHE A 502 9.52 -14.27 26.41
CA PHE A 502 8.39 -13.33 26.48
C PHE A 502 7.90 -13.15 27.92
N ALA A 503 7.71 -14.25 28.65
CA ALA A 503 7.27 -14.20 30.04
C ALA A 503 8.33 -13.56 30.94
N GLN A 504 9.62 -13.82 30.70
CA GLN A 504 10.74 -13.22 31.42
C GLN A 504 10.78 -11.70 31.23
N GLU A 505 10.80 -11.23 29.99
CA GLU A 505 10.88 -9.79 29.66
C GLU A 505 9.61 -9.05 30.08
N ARG A 506 8.43 -9.67 29.98
CA ARG A 506 7.18 -9.10 30.53
C ARG A 506 7.29 -8.91 32.04
N THR A 507 7.84 -9.90 32.76
CA THR A 507 7.98 -9.83 34.22
C THR A 507 9.01 -8.77 34.61
N ALA A 508 10.16 -8.72 33.94
CA ALA A 508 11.17 -7.68 34.13
C ALA A 508 10.61 -6.27 33.87
N LEU A 509 9.78 -6.10 32.83
CA LEU A 509 9.09 -4.83 32.57
C LEU A 509 8.11 -4.45 33.68
N LEU A 510 7.39 -5.43 34.27
CA LEU A 510 6.48 -5.17 35.40
C LEU A 510 7.25 -4.76 36.65
N GLU A 511 8.38 -5.39 36.92
CA GLU A 511 9.28 -5.05 38.03
C GLU A 511 9.90 -3.66 37.84
N GLU A 512 10.37 -3.35 36.63
CA GLU A 512 10.94 -2.05 36.27
C GLU A 512 9.89 -0.93 36.37
N LEU A 513 8.65 -1.19 35.94
CA LEU A 513 7.53 -0.26 36.16
C LEU A 513 7.26 -0.02 37.64
N GLY A 514 7.59 -0.96 38.53
CA GLY A 514 7.44 -0.81 39.97
C GLY A 514 5.99 -0.72 40.47
N PRO A 515 5.73 -1.08 41.73
CA PRO A 515 4.38 -1.03 42.29
C PRO A 515 3.99 0.41 42.66
N ARG A 516 2.90 0.90 42.05
CA ARG A 516 1.88 1.60 42.82
C ARG A 516 0.61 0.79 42.62
N LEU A 517 0.29 -0.04 43.61
CA LEU A 517 -0.98 -0.76 43.66
C LEU A 517 -2.10 0.22 43.28
N PRO A 518 -2.93 -0.09 42.27
CA PRO A 518 -4.08 0.74 41.94
C PRO A 518 -4.86 0.98 43.22
N ARG A 519 -5.05 2.24 43.63
CA ARG A 519 -6.07 2.53 44.63
C ARG A 519 -7.38 2.21 43.94
N GLN A 520 -7.92 1.02 44.20
CA GLN A 520 -9.35 0.82 44.05
C GLN A 520 -9.98 1.86 44.97
N THR A 521 -10.63 2.86 44.39
CA THR A 521 -11.50 3.75 45.14
C THR A 521 -12.56 2.86 45.78
N GLY A 522 -12.33 2.48 47.04
CA GLY A 522 -13.37 1.94 47.90
C GLY A 522 -14.52 2.93 47.87
N GLY A 523 -15.74 2.43 47.66
CA GLY A 523 -16.93 3.25 47.73
C GLY A 523 -16.94 3.95 49.09
N GLU A 524 -16.78 5.27 49.06
CA GLU A 524 -17.05 6.10 50.22
C GLU A 524 -18.54 6.03 50.51
N GLU A 525 -18.82 5.41 51.64
CA GLU A 525 -19.93 5.64 52.57
C GLU A 525 -20.75 6.90 52.27
N GLY A 526 -21.98 6.68 51.82
CA GLY A 526 -23.04 7.69 51.80
C GLY A 526 -24.36 7.04 52.18
N GLY A 527 -24.63 6.88 53.47
CA GLY A 527 -25.89 6.30 53.92
C GLY A 527 -26.03 6.17 55.42
N ARG A 528 -26.27 7.30 56.08
CA ARG A 528 -26.56 7.41 57.52
C ARG A 528 -27.66 6.45 57.96
N LEU A 529 -27.48 5.95 59.19
CA LEU A 529 -28.49 5.37 60.06
C LEU A 529 -29.89 5.99 59.87
N HIS A 530 -30.87 5.15 59.55
CA HIS A 530 -32.21 5.28 60.14
C HIS A 530 -32.78 3.90 60.47
N LYS A 531 -32.95 3.67 61.78
CA LYS A 531 -33.69 2.54 62.36
C LYS A 531 -35.19 2.85 62.31
N SER A 532 -35.95 2.01 61.63
CA SER A 532 -37.32 1.57 61.98
C SER A 532 -37.63 0.41 61.03
N GLY A 533 -38.02 -0.81 61.40
CA GLY A 533 -38.86 -1.25 62.51
C GLY A 533 -39.96 -2.14 61.90
N GLY A 534 -39.82 -3.46 62.01
CA GLY A 534 -40.94 -4.40 62.04
C GLY A 534 -41.37 -5.14 60.76
N ARG A 535 -41.39 -6.49 60.87
CA ARG A 535 -42.29 -7.50 60.25
C ARG A 535 -42.21 -7.68 58.72
N SER A 536 -42.48 -8.83 58.10
CA SER A 536 -42.68 -10.25 58.41
C SER A 536 -42.85 -10.92 57.03
N SER A 537 -42.36 -12.16 56.88
CA SER A 537 -42.81 -13.23 55.96
C SER A 537 -43.65 -12.90 54.70
N GLY A 538 -43.16 -13.38 53.55
CA GLY A 538 -43.90 -13.57 52.30
C GLY A 538 -43.00 -14.20 51.25
#